data_AF-A0A6G0I0S5-F1
#
_entry.id   AF-A0A6G0I0S5-F1
#
_cell.length_a   1.000
_cell.length_b   1.000
_cell.length_c   1.000
_cell.angle_alpha   90.00
_cell.angle_beta   90.00
_cell.angle_gamma   90.00
#
_symmetry.space_group_name_H-M   'P 1'
#
loop_
_entity.id
_entity.type
_entity.pdbx_description
1 polymer ?
#
loop_
_entity_poly.entity_id
_entity_poly.type
_entity_poly.pdbx_seq_one_letter_code
_entity_poly.pdbx_strand_id
1 'polypeptide(L)'
;MEEWRQCGRWLIDCKVLPPNHRVVWPSAAVFDLAQALRDGVLLCQMLHNLSPGSVDLKEINFRPQMSQFLCLKNIRTFLKVCHDKFGLRNSELFDPFDLFDVRDFGKVISALSRISHHSIAQIKGIRPFPSEDTALNEDDVYRSLEELADEHDLGEDDIYDCVPCEDDGDDIYEDIIKVEVRQPMKMGMTEDDKRNCCLVEIQETEAKYYKTLEDIEKNYMIPLKQFLSPQDMETIFVNLEDVIKVHFALLRAIDLNMVSGGSGLGKIFLDFKERLLIYGQYCSHMENAQKTLDELIATREDIKIKVEKNFPISMQRNCVTNVWHDQRAFVPRKNEPA
;
A
#
# COMPACT_ATOMS: atom_id res chain seq x y z
N MET A 1 -19.13 28.31 6.43
CA MET A 1 -18.70 26.91 6.64
C MET A 1 -17.20 26.93 6.75
N GLU A 2 -16.61 26.24 7.73
CA GLU A 2 -15.16 26.31 7.96
C GLU A 2 -14.36 25.92 6.71
N GLU A 3 -13.28 26.63 6.40
CA GLU A 3 -12.44 26.43 5.22
C GLU A 3 -11.85 25.02 5.18
N TRP A 4 -11.38 24.53 6.34
CA TRP A 4 -10.83 23.16 6.45
C TRP A 4 -11.88 22.08 6.11
N ARG A 5 -13.17 22.30 6.42
CA ARG A 5 -14.24 21.38 6.05
C ARG A 5 -14.51 21.38 4.55
N GLN A 6 -14.35 22.53 3.89
CA GLN A 6 -14.44 22.63 2.44
C GLN A 6 -13.24 21.93 1.78
N CYS A 7 -12.04 22.08 2.35
CA CYS A 7 -10.86 21.32 1.94
C CYS A 7 -11.08 19.80 2.03
N GLY A 8 -11.61 19.30 3.15
CA GLY A 8 -11.91 17.88 3.33
C GLY A 8 -12.87 17.33 2.27
N ARG A 9 -13.91 18.09 1.90
CA ARG A 9 -14.83 17.72 0.81
C ARG A 9 -14.17 17.77 -0.56
N TRP A 10 -13.36 18.79 -0.80
CA TRP A 10 -12.62 18.93 -2.05
C TRP A 10 -11.66 17.75 -2.28
N LEU A 11 -11.03 17.24 -1.22
CA LEU A 11 -10.19 16.04 -1.27
C LEU A 11 -11.00 14.76 -1.61
N ILE A 12 -12.24 14.64 -1.13
CA ILE A 12 -13.15 13.56 -1.56
C ILE A 12 -13.48 13.69 -3.05
N ASP A 13 -13.73 14.90 -3.54
CA ASP A 13 -14.01 15.15 -4.96
C ASP A 13 -12.78 14.85 -5.84
N CYS A 14 -11.57 15.08 -5.31
CA CYS A 14 -10.29 14.69 -5.91
C CYS A 14 -10.01 13.17 -5.85
N LYS A 15 -10.91 12.37 -5.27
CA LYS A 15 -10.79 10.90 -5.16
C LYS A 15 -9.57 10.45 -4.34
N VAL A 16 -9.20 11.21 -3.31
CA VAL A 16 -8.14 10.80 -2.37
C VAL A 16 -8.68 10.38 -1.00
N LEU A 17 -9.91 10.77 -0.67
CA LEU A 17 -10.59 10.35 0.56
C LEU A 17 -11.92 9.68 0.24
N PRO A 18 -12.34 8.66 1.00
CA PRO A 18 -13.63 8.04 0.81
C PRO A 18 -14.78 9.00 1.18
N PRO A 19 -15.96 8.88 0.54
CA PRO A 19 -17.11 9.76 0.80
C PRO A 19 -17.59 9.78 2.25
N ASN A 20 -17.34 8.70 3.01
CA ASN A 20 -17.75 8.54 4.40
C ASN A 20 -16.61 8.73 5.42
N HIS A 21 -15.46 9.28 4.99
CA HIS A 21 -14.30 9.48 5.86
C HIS A 21 -14.64 10.34 7.09
N ARG A 22 -14.00 10.07 8.24
CA ARG A 22 -14.27 10.77 9.52
C ARG A 22 -14.17 12.29 9.40
N VAL A 23 -13.29 12.82 8.54
CA VAL A 23 -13.06 14.27 8.34
C VAL A 23 -14.29 15.03 7.85
N VAL A 24 -15.30 14.34 7.29
CA VAL A 24 -16.58 14.97 6.89
C VAL A 24 -17.72 14.76 7.88
N TRP A 25 -17.47 14.05 8.99
CA TRP A 25 -18.48 13.86 10.03
C TRP A 25 -18.78 15.16 10.77
N PRO A 26 -20.01 15.34 11.30
CA PRO A 26 -20.36 16.54 12.07
C PRO A 26 -19.48 16.76 13.31
N SER A 27 -19.00 15.68 13.92
CA SER A 27 -18.12 15.70 15.10
C SER A 27 -16.65 15.91 14.78
N ALA A 28 -16.25 15.94 13.50
CA ALA A 28 -14.86 16.07 13.11
C ALA A 28 -14.27 17.42 13.53
N ALA A 29 -13.00 17.40 13.91
CA ALA A 29 -12.17 18.55 14.18
C ALA A 29 -11.13 18.74 13.05
N VAL A 30 -10.55 19.95 12.98
CA VAL A 30 -9.48 20.25 12.02
C VAL A 30 -8.27 19.31 12.18
N PHE A 31 -8.03 18.81 13.39
CA PHE A 31 -6.96 17.88 13.68
C PHE A 31 -7.12 16.54 12.96
N ASP A 32 -8.36 16.05 12.76
CA ASP A 32 -8.61 14.83 11.99
C ASP A 32 -8.14 14.97 10.54
N LEU A 33 -8.31 16.17 9.96
CA LEU A 33 -7.82 16.48 8.61
C LEU A 33 -6.29 16.63 8.60
N ALA A 34 -5.71 17.26 9.62
CA ALA A 34 -4.27 17.38 9.74
C ALA A 34 -3.60 16.00 9.83
N GLN A 35 -4.13 15.10 10.67
CA GLN A 35 -3.66 13.72 10.78
C GLN A 35 -3.75 12.98 9.44
N ALA A 36 -4.87 13.11 8.73
CA ALA A 36 -5.07 12.47 7.43
C ALA A 36 -4.03 12.87 6.37
N LEU A 37 -3.53 14.11 6.43
CA LEU A 37 -2.57 14.64 5.45
C LEU A 37 -1.11 14.57 5.92
N ARG A 38 -0.88 14.27 7.21
CA ARG A 38 0.39 14.45 7.94
C ARG A 38 1.57 13.73 7.29
N ASP A 39 1.32 12.59 6.66
CA ASP A 39 2.37 11.75 6.09
C ASP A 39 2.71 12.08 4.62
N GLY A 40 1.96 13.00 4.01
CA GLY A 40 2.14 13.48 2.65
C GLY A 40 1.67 12.53 1.54
N VAL A 41 1.16 11.33 1.84
CA VAL A 41 0.74 10.34 0.82
C VAL A 41 -0.50 10.84 0.08
N LEU A 42 -1.55 11.23 0.79
CA LEU A 42 -2.79 11.73 0.18
C LEU A 42 -2.55 13.00 -0.66
N LEU A 43 -1.60 13.83 -0.23
CA LEU A 43 -1.20 15.04 -0.97
C LEU A 43 -0.56 14.68 -2.31
N CYS A 44 0.35 13.71 -2.33
CA CYS A 44 0.97 13.22 -3.55
C CYS A 44 -0.06 12.57 -4.49
N GLN A 45 -0.95 11.74 -3.93
CA GLN A 45 -2.02 11.10 -4.70
C GLN A 45 -2.97 12.14 -5.32
N MET A 46 -3.28 13.21 -4.59
CA MET A 46 -4.15 14.29 -5.08
C MET A 46 -3.55 14.95 -6.32
N LEU A 47 -2.25 15.27 -6.31
CA LEU A 47 -1.59 15.85 -7.48
C LEU A 47 -1.59 14.87 -8.67
N HIS A 48 -1.35 13.59 -8.42
CA HIS A 48 -1.44 12.55 -9.45
C HIS A 48 -2.85 12.47 -10.06
N ASN A 49 -3.91 12.47 -9.26
CA ASN A 49 -5.29 12.42 -9.75
C ASN A 49 -5.69 13.66 -10.57
N LEU A 50 -5.20 14.84 -10.15
CA LEU A 50 -5.42 16.09 -10.86
C LEU A 50 -4.66 16.12 -12.19
N SER A 51 -3.40 15.68 -12.19
CA SER A 51 -2.54 15.61 -13.37
C SER A 51 -1.73 14.30 -13.37
N PRO A 52 -2.20 13.26 -14.09
CA PRO A 52 -1.49 11.98 -14.17
C PRO A 52 -0.05 12.16 -14.66
N GLY A 53 0.90 11.49 -14.01
CA GLY A 53 2.34 11.63 -14.28
C GLY A 53 3.00 12.89 -13.71
N SER A 54 2.30 13.69 -12.90
CA SER A 54 2.90 14.82 -12.17
C SER A 54 3.74 14.36 -10.98
N VAL A 55 3.37 13.24 -10.36
CA VAL A 55 4.09 12.55 -9.30
C VAL A 55 4.37 11.13 -9.78
N ASP A 56 5.63 10.69 -9.65
CA ASP A 56 5.98 9.28 -9.79
C ASP A 56 5.62 8.56 -8.49
N LEU A 57 4.56 7.75 -8.54
CA LEU A 57 4.05 7.04 -7.37
C LEU A 57 5.05 6.01 -6.84
N LYS A 58 6.02 5.57 -7.66
CA LYS A 58 7.12 4.67 -7.23
C LYS A 58 8.08 5.33 -6.24
N GLU A 59 8.16 6.66 -6.22
CA GLU A 59 9.02 7.39 -5.29
C GLU A 59 8.36 7.68 -3.93
N ILE A 60 7.04 7.46 -3.84
CA ILE A 60 6.21 7.72 -2.65
C ILE A 60 6.22 6.52 -1.71
N ASN A 61 6.32 6.81 -0.41
CA ASN A 61 6.26 5.78 0.63
C ASN A 61 4.82 5.71 1.14
N PHE A 62 4.03 4.75 0.66
CA PHE A 62 2.62 4.61 1.00
C PHE A 62 2.34 4.14 2.44
N ARG A 63 3.31 3.47 3.07
CA ARG A 63 3.23 3.06 4.48
C ARG A 63 4.41 3.63 5.26
N PRO A 64 4.46 4.96 5.48
CA PRO A 64 5.61 5.58 6.12
C PRO A 64 5.68 5.27 7.63
N GLN A 65 4.62 4.71 8.24
CA GLN A 65 4.57 4.34 9.68
C GLN A 65 4.96 5.50 10.59
N MET A 66 4.54 6.71 10.22
CA MET A 66 4.92 7.98 10.87
C MET A 66 6.44 8.21 11.00
N SER A 67 7.25 7.51 10.19
CA SER A 67 8.68 7.77 10.08
C SER A 67 8.90 9.18 9.55
N GLN A 68 9.44 10.05 10.41
CA GLN A 68 9.75 11.44 10.08
C GLN A 68 10.48 11.58 8.74
N PHE A 69 11.46 10.70 8.47
CA PHE A 69 12.22 10.74 7.22
C PHE A 69 11.32 10.46 5.99
N LEU A 70 10.44 9.46 6.07
CA LEU A 70 9.58 9.05 4.97
C LEU A 70 8.43 10.04 4.75
N CYS A 71 7.78 10.50 5.82
CA CYS A 71 6.74 11.53 5.76
C CYS A 71 7.29 12.83 5.16
N LEU A 72 8.44 13.32 5.65
CA LEU A 72 9.06 14.52 5.11
C LEU A 72 9.53 14.33 3.65
N LYS A 73 9.93 13.13 3.24
CA LYS A 73 10.23 12.84 1.83
C LYS A 73 8.98 13.01 0.97
N ASN A 74 7.86 12.41 1.34
CA ASN A 74 6.59 12.52 0.62
C ASN A 74 6.11 13.99 0.55
N ILE A 75 6.12 14.71 1.68
CA ILE A 75 5.71 16.12 1.74
C ILE A 75 6.59 16.99 0.83
N ARG A 76 7.91 16.78 0.83
CA ARG A 76 8.82 17.51 -0.07
C ARG A 76 8.55 17.21 -1.55
N THR A 77 8.22 15.96 -1.89
CA THR A 77 7.82 15.59 -3.25
C THR A 77 6.56 16.35 -3.67
N PHE A 78 5.55 16.40 -2.82
CA PHE A 78 4.34 17.22 -3.05
C PHE A 78 4.69 18.69 -3.31
N LEU A 79 5.47 19.33 -2.43
CA LEU A 79 5.84 20.74 -2.56
C LEU A 79 6.61 21.03 -3.85
N LYS A 80 7.53 20.13 -4.24
CA LYS A 80 8.28 20.22 -5.48
C LYS A 80 7.36 20.21 -6.70
N VAL A 81 6.39 19.29 -6.74
CA VAL A 81 5.45 19.20 -7.86
C VAL A 81 4.50 20.39 -7.90
N CYS A 82 4.07 20.91 -6.74
CA CYS A 82 3.30 22.15 -6.66
C CYS A 82 4.05 23.35 -7.27
N HIS A 83 5.36 23.46 -7.01
CA HIS A 83 6.19 24.47 -7.64
C HIS A 83 6.34 24.22 -9.16
N ASP A 84 6.77 23.03 -9.55
CA ASP A 84 7.20 22.73 -10.92
C ASP A 84 6.06 22.59 -11.94
N LYS A 85 4.90 22.07 -11.50
CA LYS A 85 3.74 21.79 -12.38
C LYS A 85 2.57 22.73 -12.17
N PHE A 86 2.33 23.15 -10.93
CA PHE A 86 1.20 24.03 -10.59
C PHE A 86 1.63 25.51 -10.47
N GLY A 87 2.94 25.80 -10.56
CA GLY A 87 3.46 27.16 -10.64
C GLY A 87 3.32 27.97 -9.35
N LEU A 88 3.16 27.30 -8.20
CA LEU A 88 3.10 27.97 -6.91
C LEU A 88 4.45 28.59 -6.57
N ARG A 89 4.45 29.83 -6.06
CA ARG A 89 5.67 30.50 -5.61
C ARG A 89 6.11 29.95 -4.26
N ASN A 90 7.41 30.05 -3.93
CA ASN A 90 7.93 29.66 -2.61
C ASN A 90 7.23 30.35 -1.44
N SER A 91 6.73 31.58 -1.62
CA SER A 91 5.97 32.30 -0.58
C SER A 91 4.55 31.77 -0.37
N GLU A 92 4.06 30.92 -1.27
CA GLU A 92 2.73 30.31 -1.25
C GLU A 92 2.76 28.83 -0.82
N LEU A 93 3.97 28.28 -0.68
CA LEU A 93 4.23 26.93 -0.18
C LEU A 93 4.45 26.99 1.33
N PHE A 94 4.06 25.92 2.02
CA PHE A 94 4.34 25.71 3.43
C PHE A 94 5.69 25.01 3.63
N ASP A 95 6.28 25.15 4.82
CA ASP A 95 7.46 24.37 5.20
C ASP A 95 7.05 22.93 5.54
N PRO A 96 7.81 21.88 5.18
CA PRO A 96 7.45 20.50 5.51
C PRO A 96 7.04 20.24 6.97
N PHE A 97 7.65 20.96 7.93
CA PHE A 97 7.30 20.84 9.34
C PHE A 97 6.00 21.54 9.72
N ASP A 98 5.51 22.51 8.92
CA ASP A 98 4.20 23.13 9.12
C ASP A 98 3.06 22.10 9.06
N LEU A 99 3.26 21.01 8.30
CA LEU A 99 2.36 19.88 8.20
C LEU A 99 2.75 18.71 9.11
N PHE A 100 4.02 18.30 9.10
CA PHE A 100 4.45 17.10 9.83
C PHE A 100 4.32 17.26 11.35
N ASP A 101 4.73 18.41 11.88
CA ASP A 101 4.58 18.76 13.31
C ASP A 101 3.30 19.60 13.54
N VAL A 102 2.50 19.82 12.49
CA VAL A 102 1.24 20.60 12.52
C VAL A 102 1.40 22.02 13.09
N ARG A 103 2.58 22.64 12.87
CA ARG A 103 2.91 23.99 13.41
C ARG A 103 2.06 25.10 12.83
N ASP A 104 1.72 24.98 11.54
CA ASP A 104 0.98 26.01 10.80
C ASP A 104 0.12 25.36 9.71
N PHE A 105 -0.89 24.64 10.17
CA PHE A 105 -1.81 23.95 9.27
C PHE A 105 -2.63 24.93 8.39
N GLY A 106 -2.78 26.19 8.82
CA GLY A 106 -3.41 27.23 8.02
C GLY A 106 -2.69 27.46 6.68
N LYS A 107 -1.35 27.46 6.67
CA LYS A 107 -0.58 27.53 5.40
C LYS A 107 -0.82 26.32 4.50
N VAL A 108 -0.99 25.13 5.07
CA VAL A 108 -1.29 23.90 4.31
C VAL A 108 -2.63 24.05 3.59
N ILE A 109 -3.67 24.48 4.32
CA ILE A 109 -5.00 24.75 3.74
C ILE A 109 -4.91 25.83 2.66
N SER A 110 -4.15 26.91 2.90
CA SER A 110 -3.96 28.00 1.93
C SER A 110 -3.27 27.54 0.63
N ALA A 111 -2.31 26.60 0.72
CA ALA A 111 -1.68 26.01 -0.45
C ALA A 111 -2.66 25.12 -1.24
N LEU A 112 -3.44 24.28 -0.54
CA LEU A 112 -4.48 23.44 -1.16
C LEU A 112 -5.59 24.27 -1.82
N SER A 113 -5.99 25.39 -1.21
CA SER A 113 -6.96 26.32 -1.79
C SER A 113 -6.47 26.87 -3.14
N ARG A 114 -5.18 27.26 -3.24
CA ARG A 114 -4.58 27.72 -4.49
C ARG A 114 -4.58 26.62 -5.57
N ILE A 115 -4.26 25.39 -5.20
CA ILE A 115 -4.29 24.25 -6.12
C ILE A 115 -5.73 24.02 -6.62
N SER A 116 -6.74 24.13 -5.74
CA SER A 116 -8.14 23.97 -6.13
C SER A 116 -8.59 25.00 -7.18
N HIS A 117 -8.06 26.22 -7.12
CA HIS A 117 -8.32 27.30 -8.08
C HIS A 117 -7.46 27.20 -9.35
N HIS A 118 -6.45 26.33 -9.38
CA HIS A 118 -5.59 26.17 -10.54
C HIS A 118 -6.37 25.58 -11.73
N SER A 119 -6.01 26.00 -12.95
CA SER A 119 -6.72 25.61 -14.18
C SER A 119 -6.80 24.09 -14.36
N ILE A 120 -5.75 23.35 -13.99
CA ILE A 120 -5.71 21.88 -14.01
C ILE A 120 -6.87 21.27 -13.19
N ALA A 121 -7.10 21.78 -11.99
CA ALA A 121 -8.17 21.30 -11.12
C ALA A 121 -9.56 21.69 -11.64
N GLN A 122 -9.70 22.92 -12.16
CA GLN A 122 -10.97 23.39 -12.72
C GLN A 122 -11.39 22.62 -13.98
N ILE A 123 -10.44 22.20 -14.83
CA ILE A 123 -10.72 21.39 -16.03
C ILE A 123 -11.36 20.04 -15.66
N LYS A 124 -11.03 19.49 -14.50
CA LYS A 124 -11.63 18.24 -13.98
C LYS A 124 -13.08 18.42 -13.51
N GLY A 125 -13.61 19.66 -13.50
CA GLY A 125 -14.97 19.96 -13.05
C GLY A 125 -15.14 19.92 -11.53
N ILE A 126 -14.04 19.93 -10.77
CA ILE A 126 -14.06 19.92 -9.30
C ILE A 126 -14.26 21.35 -8.81
N ARG A 127 -15.21 21.56 -7.90
CA ARG A 127 -15.52 22.90 -7.37
C ARG A 127 -14.39 23.37 -6.44
N PRO A 128 -13.76 24.54 -6.70
CA PRO A 128 -12.70 25.06 -5.84
C PRO A 128 -13.21 25.50 -4.47
N PHE A 129 -12.29 25.65 -3.52
CA PHE A 129 -12.55 26.17 -2.17
C PHE A 129 -11.51 27.24 -1.78
N PRO A 130 -11.85 28.22 -0.92
CA PRO A 130 -13.14 28.42 -0.26
C PRO A 130 -14.23 29.00 -1.19
N SER A 131 -15.49 28.73 -0.87
CA SER A 131 -16.64 29.42 -1.47
C SER A 131 -16.81 30.84 -0.89
N GLU A 132 -17.46 31.74 -1.64
CA GLU A 132 -17.63 33.16 -1.24
C GLU A 132 -18.29 33.37 0.14
N ASP A 133 -19.03 32.37 0.66
CA ASP A 133 -19.72 32.40 1.96
C ASP A 133 -18.85 31.94 3.15
N THR A 134 -17.52 31.95 3.02
CA THR A 134 -16.59 31.49 4.05
C THR A 134 -16.24 32.61 5.03
N ALA A 135 -16.26 32.33 6.34
CA ALA A 135 -16.04 33.35 7.37
C ALA A 135 -14.56 33.77 7.41
N LEU A 136 -14.29 35.08 7.44
CA LEU A 136 -12.97 35.65 7.21
C LEU A 136 -11.96 35.56 8.38
N ASN A 137 -12.22 34.78 9.44
CA ASN A 137 -11.33 34.72 10.61
C ASN A 137 -11.31 33.30 11.20
N GLU A 138 -10.52 32.39 10.61
CA GLU A 138 -10.34 31.00 11.08
C GLU A 138 -8.95 30.72 11.66
N ASP A 139 -8.06 31.72 11.75
CA ASP A 139 -6.70 31.58 12.30
C ASP A 139 -6.68 31.02 13.73
N ASP A 140 -7.75 31.24 14.51
CA ASP A 140 -7.90 30.75 15.88
C ASP A 140 -8.12 29.22 15.94
N VAL A 141 -8.68 28.63 14.89
CA VAL A 141 -8.99 27.18 14.82
C VAL A 141 -7.72 26.35 14.71
N TYR A 142 -6.64 26.94 14.18
CA TYR A 142 -5.36 26.25 13.97
C TYR A 142 -4.38 26.40 15.15
N ARG A 143 -4.65 27.33 16.10
CA ARG A 143 -3.70 27.79 17.13
C ARG A 143 -3.40 26.82 18.29
N SER A 144 -3.77 25.55 18.20
CA SER A 144 -3.52 24.55 19.25
C SER A 144 -3.27 23.14 18.72
N LEU A 145 -2.95 23.01 17.42
CA LEU A 145 -2.79 21.69 16.80
C LEU A 145 -1.42 21.05 17.05
N GLU A 146 -0.38 21.85 17.28
CA GLU A 146 0.97 21.38 17.61
C GLU A 146 0.97 20.59 18.94
N GLU A 147 0.28 21.10 19.98
CA GLU A 147 0.17 20.42 21.28
C GLU A 147 -0.60 19.08 21.19
N LEU A 148 -1.60 18.98 20.29
CA LEU A 148 -2.36 17.76 20.08
C LEU A 148 -1.58 16.71 19.25
N ALA A 149 -0.68 17.16 18.36
CA ALA A 149 0.15 16.29 17.53
C ALA A 149 1.16 15.47 18.34
N ASP A 150 1.62 16.00 19.47
CA ASP A 150 2.55 15.33 20.40
C ASP A 150 1.85 14.30 21.31
N GLU A 151 0.55 14.48 21.61
CA GLU A 151 -0.22 13.61 22.51
C GLU A 151 -1.00 12.49 21.79
N HIS A 152 -1.39 12.68 20.52
CA HIS A 152 -2.25 11.76 19.77
C HIS A 152 -1.55 11.17 18.53
N ASP A 153 -0.55 10.33 18.74
CA ASP A 153 0.03 9.46 17.71
C ASP A 153 -0.80 8.16 17.59
N LEU A 154 -2.10 8.31 17.30
CA LEU A 154 -2.98 7.18 16.98
C LEU A 154 -2.79 6.86 15.50
N GLY A 155 -2.00 5.84 15.20
CA GLY A 155 -1.83 5.31 13.84
C GLY A 155 -3.18 4.86 13.29
N GLU A 156 -3.79 5.68 12.44
CA GLU A 156 -4.96 5.27 11.66
C GLU A 156 -4.49 4.52 10.42
N ASP A 157 -4.37 3.21 10.56
CA ASP A 157 -4.00 2.31 9.45
C ASP A 157 -5.09 2.25 8.36
N ASP A 158 -6.36 2.58 8.69
CA ASP A 158 -7.53 2.46 7.80
C ASP A 158 -7.66 3.57 6.72
N ILE A 159 -6.86 4.65 6.78
CA ILE A 159 -7.00 5.77 5.82
C ILE A 159 -6.45 5.43 4.43
N TYR A 160 -5.52 4.47 4.34
CA TYR A 160 -4.84 4.12 3.08
C TYR A 160 -5.57 3.04 2.27
N ASP A 161 -6.66 2.45 2.79
CA ASP A 161 -7.48 1.44 2.08
C ASP A 161 -8.02 1.93 0.73
N CYS A 162 -8.14 3.25 0.55
CA CYS A 162 -8.63 3.88 -0.68
C CYS A 162 -7.53 4.46 -1.58
N VAL A 163 -6.27 4.44 -1.14
CA VAL A 163 -5.15 4.83 -1.98
C VAL A 163 -4.80 3.60 -2.80
N PRO A 164 -4.94 3.61 -4.13
CA PRO A 164 -4.36 2.56 -4.94
C PRO A 164 -2.84 2.64 -4.72
N CYS A 165 -2.31 1.77 -3.87
CA CYS A 165 -0.90 1.45 -3.93
C CYS A 165 -0.72 0.91 -5.34
N GLU A 166 -0.08 1.68 -6.22
CA GLU A 166 0.59 1.11 -7.39
C GLU A 166 1.83 0.32 -6.92
N ASP A 167 1.72 -0.45 -5.83
CA ASP A 167 2.58 -1.60 -5.63
C ASP A 167 1.99 -2.64 -6.57
N ASP A 168 2.58 -2.75 -7.77
CA ASP A 168 2.23 -3.75 -8.78
C ASP A 168 2.18 -5.19 -8.19
N GLY A 169 2.62 -5.41 -6.93
CA GLY A 169 2.49 -6.64 -6.13
C GLY A 169 1.12 -6.95 -5.54
N ASP A 170 0.39 -5.96 -5.01
CA ASP A 170 -0.89 -6.21 -4.31
C ASP A 170 -2.00 -6.59 -5.30
N ASP A 171 -2.04 -5.93 -6.47
CA ASP A 171 -2.95 -6.27 -7.57
C ASP A 171 -2.74 -7.71 -8.09
N ILE A 172 -1.49 -8.19 -8.06
CA ILE A 172 -1.12 -9.52 -8.56
C ILE A 172 -1.44 -10.60 -7.54
N TYR A 173 -1.14 -10.37 -6.26
CA TYR A 173 -1.53 -11.28 -5.20
C TYR A 173 -3.05 -11.43 -5.17
N GLU A 174 -3.79 -10.31 -5.24
CA GLU A 174 -5.25 -10.32 -5.33
C GLU A 174 -5.77 -11.06 -6.57
N ASP A 175 -5.12 -10.92 -7.73
CA ASP A 175 -5.52 -11.64 -8.95
C ASP A 175 -5.21 -13.15 -8.91
N ILE A 176 -4.09 -13.55 -8.30
CA ILE A 176 -3.68 -14.97 -8.16
C ILE A 176 -4.54 -15.67 -7.12
N ILE A 177 -4.79 -15.01 -6.00
CA ILE A 177 -5.50 -15.57 -4.84
C ILE A 177 -7.01 -15.43 -4.97
N LYS A 178 -7.48 -14.53 -5.86
CA LYS A 178 -8.89 -14.20 -6.13
C LYS A 178 -9.81 -15.39 -5.96
N VAL A 179 -10.55 -15.42 -4.87
CA VAL A 179 -11.55 -16.46 -4.61
C VAL A 179 -12.74 -16.21 -5.53
N GLU A 180 -13.00 -17.13 -6.48
CA GLU A 180 -14.08 -17.03 -7.48
C GLU A 180 -15.47 -16.86 -6.84
N VAL A 181 -15.59 -17.17 -5.55
CA VAL A 181 -16.80 -16.99 -4.75
C VAL A 181 -16.46 -16.25 -3.46
N ARG A 182 -16.21 -14.93 -3.52
CA ARG A 182 -16.46 -14.09 -2.34
C ARG A 182 -17.95 -14.24 -2.02
N GLN A 183 -18.32 -15.03 -1.02
CA GLN A 183 -19.67 -14.92 -0.48
C GLN A 183 -19.78 -13.50 0.06
N PRO A 184 -20.64 -12.62 -0.52
CA PRO A 184 -20.74 -11.27 -0.01
C PRO A 184 -21.18 -11.37 1.44
N MET A 185 -20.44 -10.74 2.35
CA MET A 185 -20.86 -10.59 3.74
C MET A 185 -22.26 -9.95 3.73
N LYS A 186 -23.29 -10.74 4.03
CA LYS A 186 -24.67 -10.25 4.07
C LYS A 186 -24.95 -9.69 5.45
N MET A 187 -25.66 -8.55 5.50
CA MET A 187 -26.19 -8.02 6.74
C MET A 187 -27.06 -9.10 7.41
N GLY A 188 -26.64 -9.61 8.59
CA GLY A 188 -27.36 -10.66 9.34
C GLY A 188 -26.63 -11.99 9.58
N MET A 189 -25.35 -12.12 9.23
CA MET A 189 -24.53 -13.32 9.58
C MET A 189 -24.22 -13.38 11.08
N THR A 190 -24.18 -14.58 11.65
CA THR A 190 -23.75 -14.80 13.04
C THR A 190 -22.22 -14.72 13.16
N GLU A 191 -21.70 -14.52 14.37
CA GLU A 191 -20.25 -14.51 14.61
C GLU A 191 -19.60 -15.87 14.24
N ASP A 192 -20.32 -16.97 14.42
CA ASP A 192 -19.87 -18.31 14.01
C ASP A 192 -19.80 -18.45 12.49
N ASP A 193 -20.74 -17.84 11.74
CA ASP A 193 -20.71 -17.82 10.27
C ASP A 193 -19.51 -17.02 9.76
N LYS A 194 -19.25 -15.84 10.34
CA LYS A 194 -18.08 -15.01 10.00
C LYS A 194 -16.78 -15.75 10.26
N ARG A 195 -16.68 -16.42 11.41
CA ARG A 195 -15.52 -17.24 11.79
C ARG A 195 -15.31 -18.37 10.78
N ASN A 196 -16.36 -19.07 10.38
CA ASN A 196 -16.25 -20.14 9.38
C ASN A 196 -15.84 -19.61 8.01
N CYS A 197 -16.34 -18.44 7.59
CA CYS A 197 -15.89 -17.79 6.35
C CYS A 197 -14.38 -17.49 6.39
N CYS A 198 -13.88 -16.90 7.47
CA CYS A 198 -12.45 -16.61 7.61
C CYS A 198 -11.59 -17.88 7.56
N LEU A 199 -12.05 -18.97 8.19
CA LEU A 199 -11.34 -20.26 8.19
C LEU A 199 -11.24 -20.86 6.78
N VAL A 200 -12.34 -20.84 6.02
CA VAL A 200 -12.37 -21.31 4.64
C VAL A 200 -11.49 -20.42 3.75
N GLU A 201 -11.56 -19.10 3.93
CA GLU A 201 -10.74 -18.16 3.18
C GLU A 201 -9.24 -18.41 3.40
N ILE A 202 -8.80 -18.56 4.64
CA ILE A 202 -7.39 -18.89 4.95
C ILE A 202 -6.95 -20.20 4.27
N GLN A 203 -7.79 -21.23 4.27
CA GLN A 203 -7.48 -22.49 3.61
C GLN A 203 -7.40 -22.36 2.09
N GLU A 204 -8.37 -21.70 1.46
CA GLU A 204 -8.45 -21.55 0.01
C GLU A 204 -7.32 -20.66 -0.52
N THR A 205 -7.01 -19.58 0.19
CA THR A 205 -5.91 -18.68 -0.16
C THR A 205 -4.57 -19.38 -0.03
N GLU A 206 -4.31 -20.12 1.06
CA GLU A 206 -3.09 -20.91 1.22
C GLU A 206 -2.96 -22.01 0.15
N ALA A 207 -4.06 -22.69 -0.19
CA ALA A 207 -4.07 -23.74 -1.21
C ALA A 207 -3.67 -23.18 -2.58
N LYS A 208 -4.18 -22.01 -2.94
CA LYS A 208 -3.80 -21.31 -4.18
C LYS A 208 -2.37 -20.81 -4.14
N TYR A 209 -1.95 -20.22 -3.02
CA TYR A 209 -0.58 -19.75 -2.86
C TYR A 209 0.42 -20.90 -3.05
N TYR A 210 0.22 -22.02 -2.35
CA TYR A 210 1.03 -23.22 -2.52
C TYR A 210 1.01 -23.72 -3.98
N LYS A 211 -0.16 -23.74 -4.63
CA LYS A 211 -0.29 -24.17 -6.02
C LYS A 211 0.52 -23.28 -6.97
N THR A 212 0.49 -21.96 -6.77
CA THR A 212 1.31 -21.00 -7.52
C THR A 212 2.80 -21.27 -7.31
N LEU A 213 3.24 -21.50 -6.08
CA LEU A 213 4.65 -21.85 -5.81
C LEU A 213 5.07 -23.15 -6.53
N GLU A 214 4.19 -24.15 -6.53
CA GLU A 214 4.43 -25.42 -7.24
C GLU A 214 4.51 -25.22 -8.76
N ASP A 215 3.66 -24.35 -9.32
CA ASP A 215 3.67 -24.02 -10.73
C ASP A 215 4.92 -23.20 -11.12
N ILE A 216 5.43 -22.34 -10.22
CA ILE A 216 6.70 -21.63 -10.40
C ILE A 216 7.87 -22.64 -10.49
N GLU A 217 7.92 -23.59 -9.56
CA GLU A 217 8.95 -24.64 -9.57
C GLU A 217 8.89 -25.47 -10.86
N LYS A 218 7.71 -26.01 -11.20
CA LYS A 218 7.56 -26.96 -12.31
C LYS A 218 7.71 -26.32 -13.67
N ASN A 219 7.14 -25.14 -13.88
CA ASN A 219 7.04 -24.53 -15.20
C ASN A 219 8.20 -23.56 -15.50
N TYR A 220 8.96 -23.13 -14.47
CA TYR A 220 10.02 -22.14 -14.62
C TYR A 220 11.33 -22.58 -14.02
N MET A 221 11.39 -22.86 -12.71
CA MET A 221 12.66 -23.20 -12.06
C MET A 221 13.29 -24.44 -12.70
N ILE A 222 12.54 -25.53 -12.85
CA ILE A 222 13.05 -26.77 -13.45
C ILE A 222 13.48 -26.58 -14.92
N PRO A 223 12.69 -25.94 -15.80
CA PRO A 223 13.13 -25.66 -17.16
C PRO A 223 14.35 -24.72 -17.25
N LEU A 224 14.42 -23.69 -16.41
CA LEU A 224 15.50 -22.70 -16.44
C LEU A 224 16.83 -23.25 -15.90
N LYS A 225 16.80 -24.28 -15.03
CA LYS A 225 18.01 -25.02 -14.59
C LYS A 225 18.87 -25.54 -15.75
N GLN A 226 18.29 -25.73 -16.95
CA GLN A 226 19.02 -26.20 -18.14
C GLN A 226 19.71 -25.07 -18.93
N PHE A 227 19.33 -23.80 -18.70
CA PHE A 227 19.77 -22.65 -19.50
C PHE A 227 20.58 -21.63 -18.69
N LEU A 228 20.39 -21.60 -17.38
CA LEU A 228 21.04 -20.70 -16.45
C LEU A 228 22.22 -21.37 -15.74
N SER A 229 23.19 -20.56 -15.34
CA SER A 229 24.27 -21.05 -14.49
C SER A 229 23.73 -21.38 -13.09
N PRO A 230 24.39 -22.27 -12.32
CA PRO A 230 23.99 -22.54 -10.94
C PRO A 230 23.96 -21.27 -10.07
N GLN A 231 24.85 -20.31 -10.34
CA GLN A 231 24.92 -19.05 -9.61
C GLN A 231 23.76 -18.10 -9.94
N ASP A 232 23.35 -18.03 -11.21
CA ASP A 232 22.17 -17.25 -11.61
C ASP A 232 20.90 -17.89 -11.03
N MET A 233 20.83 -19.23 -11.01
CA MET A 233 19.71 -19.95 -10.41
C MET A 233 19.57 -19.67 -8.91
N GLU A 234 20.67 -19.70 -8.16
CA GLU A 234 20.68 -19.37 -6.74
C GLU A 234 20.33 -17.90 -6.49
N THR A 235 20.77 -16.99 -7.37
CA THR A 235 20.48 -15.56 -7.25
C THR A 235 19.00 -15.26 -7.55
N ILE A 236 18.43 -15.87 -8.58
CA ILE A 236 17.06 -15.58 -9.04
C ILE A 236 16.01 -16.27 -8.15
N PHE A 237 16.23 -17.53 -7.79
CA PHE A 237 15.24 -18.32 -7.04
C PHE A 237 15.52 -18.39 -5.53
N VAL A 238 16.69 -17.93 -5.08
CA VAL A 238 17.08 -17.83 -3.67
C VAL A 238 16.77 -19.15 -2.93
N ASN A 239 15.79 -19.15 -2.03
CA ASN A 239 15.39 -20.28 -1.22
C ASN A 239 13.95 -20.75 -1.53
N LEU A 240 13.49 -20.59 -2.78
CA LEU A 240 12.13 -20.98 -3.19
C LEU A 240 11.78 -22.43 -2.86
N GLU A 241 12.71 -23.37 -3.04
CA GLU A 241 12.47 -24.79 -2.72
C GLU A 241 12.13 -24.99 -1.22
N ASP A 242 12.72 -24.18 -0.33
CA ASP A 242 12.43 -24.24 1.10
C ASP A 242 11.10 -23.56 1.44
N VAL A 243 10.79 -22.47 0.75
CA VAL A 243 9.47 -21.80 0.83
C VAL A 243 8.35 -22.77 0.45
N ILE A 244 8.49 -23.49 -0.68
CA ILE A 244 7.55 -24.52 -1.13
C ILE A 244 7.36 -25.60 -0.05
N LYS A 245 8.44 -26.10 0.55
CA LYS A 245 8.37 -27.14 1.59
C LYS A 245 7.63 -26.65 2.83
N VAL A 246 7.88 -25.41 3.26
CA VAL A 246 7.21 -24.83 4.43
C VAL A 246 5.73 -24.65 4.17
N HIS A 247 5.34 -24.08 3.01
CA HIS A 247 3.93 -23.88 2.66
C HIS A 247 3.18 -25.19 2.39
N PHE A 248 3.83 -26.20 1.81
CA PHE A 248 3.25 -27.55 1.73
C PHE A 248 2.91 -28.11 3.11
N ALA A 249 3.82 -27.98 4.06
CA ALA A 249 3.60 -28.45 5.42
C ALA A 249 2.53 -27.62 6.15
N LEU A 250 2.48 -26.30 5.90
CA LEU A 250 1.49 -25.39 6.48
C LEU A 250 0.09 -25.72 5.97
N LEU A 251 -0.09 -25.82 4.65
CA LEU A 251 -1.35 -26.20 4.03
C LEU A 251 -1.87 -27.53 4.57
N ARG A 252 -1.00 -28.55 4.68
CA ARG A 252 -1.39 -29.85 5.26
C ARG A 252 -1.82 -29.75 6.72
N ALA A 253 -1.17 -28.89 7.51
CA ALA A 253 -1.56 -28.67 8.91
C ALA A 253 -2.92 -27.96 8.99
N ILE A 254 -3.16 -26.97 8.13
CA ILE A 254 -4.44 -26.25 8.02
C ILE A 254 -5.55 -27.22 7.61
N ASP A 255 -5.36 -28.01 6.54
CA ASP A 255 -6.34 -28.99 6.07
C ASP A 255 -6.77 -29.97 7.17
N LEU A 256 -5.80 -30.51 7.92
CA LEU A 256 -6.08 -31.42 9.04
C LEU A 256 -6.84 -30.72 10.18
N ASN A 257 -6.58 -29.43 10.43
CA ASN A 257 -7.28 -28.66 11.44
C ASN A 257 -8.72 -28.32 11.03
N MET A 258 -8.93 -28.05 9.74
CA MET A 258 -10.24 -27.76 9.17
C MET A 258 -11.18 -28.95 9.32
N VAL A 259 -10.68 -30.18 9.16
CA VAL A 259 -11.45 -31.41 9.44
C VAL A 259 -11.92 -31.50 10.91
N SER A 260 -11.19 -30.87 11.83
CA SER A 260 -11.47 -30.87 13.27
C SER A 260 -12.23 -29.62 13.75
N GLY A 261 -12.77 -28.80 12.84
CA GLY A 261 -13.55 -27.60 13.17
C GLY A 261 -12.74 -26.32 13.40
N GLY A 262 -11.47 -26.27 12.96
CA GLY A 262 -10.72 -25.01 12.84
C GLY A 262 -10.30 -24.32 14.15
N SER A 263 -10.50 -24.97 15.30
CA SER A 263 -10.21 -24.38 16.62
C SER A 263 -8.72 -24.31 16.97
N GLY A 264 -7.88 -25.04 16.24
CA GLY A 264 -6.43 -25.13 16.50
C GLY A 264 -5.57 -24.30 15.55
N LEU A 265 -6.19 -23.48 14.69
CA LEU A 265 -5.49 -22.73 13.65
C LEU A 265 -4.40 -21.81 14.24
N GLY A 266 -4.70 -21.10 15.33
CA GLY A 266 -3.71 -20.23 15.99
C GLY A 266 -2.46 -20.98 16.47
N LYS A 267 -2.60 -22.22 16.94
CA LYS A 267 -1.45 -23.05 17.34
C LYS A 267 -0.56 -23.39 16.14
N ILE A 268 -1.16 -23.67 14.98
CA ILE A 268 -0.41 -23.95 13.75
C ILE A 268 0.47 -22.76 13.38
N PHE A 269 -0.07 -21.54 13.39
CA PHE A 269 0.72 -20.34 13.09
C PHE A 269 1.85 -20.12 14.09
N LEU A 270 1.63 -20.39 15.37
CA LEU A 270 2.70 -20.33 16.38
C LEU A 270 3.81 -21.36 16.13
N ASP A 271 3.44 -22.59 15.78
CA ASP A 271 4.39 -23.68 15.47
C ASP A 271 5.18 -23.42 14.17
N PHE A 272 4.59 -22.67 13.23
CA PHE A 272 5.21 -22.33 11.94
C PHE A 272 5.93 -20.98 11.94
N LYS A 273 5.73 -20.12 12.94
CA LYS A 273 6.37 -18.79 13.05
C LYS A 273 7.88 -18.84 12.84
N GLU A 274 8.58 -19.77 13.48
CA GLU A 274 10.03 -19.89 13.33
C GLU A 274 10.43 -20.45 11.95
N ARG A 275 9.60 -21.32 11.37
CA ARG A 275 9.83 -21.89 10.03
C ARG A 275 9.65 -20.86 8.92
N LEU A 276 8.80 -19.87 9.14
CA LEU A 276 8.57 -18.74 8.23
C LEU A 276 9.70 -17.71 8.26
N LEU A 277 10.69 -17.82 9.17
CA LEU A 277 11.85 -16.90 9.18
C LEU A 277 12.74 -17.03 7.94
N ILE A 278 12.58 -18.09 7.14
CA ILE A 278 13.25 -18.25 5.84
C ILE A 278 12.94 -17.09 4.87
N TYR A 279 11.82 -16.40 5.07
CA TYR A 279 11.48 -15.21 4.30
C TYR A 279 12.45 -14.04 4.54
N GLY A 280 13.22 -14.03 5.63
CA GLY A 280 14.26 -13.02 5.84
C GLY A 280 15.38 -13.08 4.79
N GLN A 281 15.75 -14.28 4.36
CA GLN A 281 16.70 -14.47 3.26
C GLN A 281 16.06 -14.09 1.92
N TYR A 282 14.80 -14.49 1.73
CA TYR A 282 14.06 -14.18 0.52
C TYR A 282 13.95 -12.66 0.29
N CYS A 283 13.45 -11.91 1.28
CA CYS A 283 13.26 -10.46 1.19
C CYS A 283 14.57 -9.68 1.04
N SER A 284 15.69 -10.17 1.59
CA SER A 284 16.98 -9.46 1.49
C SER A 284 17.64 -9.59 0.11
N HIS A 285 17.25 -10.57 -0.69
CA HIS A 285 17.84 -10.82 -2.02
C HIS A 285 16.90 -10.48 -3.19
N MET A 286 15.65 -10.09 -2.90
CA MET A 286 14.60 -9.86 -3.89
C MET A 286 15.01 -8.85 -4.97
N GLU A 287 15.49 -7.66 -4.60
CA GLU A 287 15.89 -6.63 -5.56
C GLU A 287 17.04 -7.10 -6.47
N ASN A 288 17.98 -7.86 -5.92
CA ASN A 288 19.10 -8.42 -6.68
C ASN A 288 18.65 -9.54 -7.63
N ALA A 289 17.71 -10.38 -7.20
CA ALA A 289 17.11 -11.43 -8.02
C ALA A 289 16.40 -10.83 -9.24
N GLN A 290 15.59 -9.78 -9.03
CA GLN A 290 14.88 -9.06 -10.07
C GLN A 290 15.82 -8.45 -11.10
N LYS A 291 16.81 -7.68 -10.63
CA LYS A 291 17.80 -7.05 -11.50
C LYS A 291 18.57 -8.08 -12.34
N THR A 292 18.99 -9.17 -11.72
CA THR A 292 19.72 -10.26 -12.40
C THR A 292 18.87 -10.88 -13.51
N LEU A 293 17.59 -11.13 -13.25
CA LEU A 293 16.67 -11.67 -14.24
C LEU A 293 16.44 -10.71 -15.40
N ASP A 294 16.25 -9.42 -15.12
CA ASP A 294 16.04 -8.39 -16.15
C ASP A 294 17.25 -8.26 -17.08
N GLU A 295 18.46 -8.26 -16.50
CA GLU A 295 19.71 -8.26 -17.26
C GLU A 295 19.84 -9.50 -18.16
N LEU A 296 19.45 -10.68 -17.67
CA LEU A 296 19.46 -11.92 -18.44
C LEU A 296 18.45 -11.91 -19.57
N ILE A 297 17.23 -11.44 -19.33
CA ILE A 297 16.19 -11.30 -20.37
C ILE A 297 16.62 -10.30 -21.45
N ALA A 298 17.28 -9.20 -21.06
CA ALA A 298 17.78 -8.20 -22.00
C ALA A 298 18.96 -8.71 -22.85
N THR A 299 19.80 -9.58 -22.29
CA THR A 299 21.05 -10.01 -22.94
C THR A 299 20.90 -11.31 -23.72
N ARG A 300 19.96 -12.19 -23.32
CA ARG A 300 19.83 -13.56 -23.84
C ARG A 300 18.42 -13.84 -24.37
N GLU A 301 18.29 -13.81 -25.69
CA GLU A 301 17.02 -14.04 -26.40
C GLU A 301 16.46 -15.45 -26.16
N ASP A 302 17.32 -16.45 -25.93
CA ASP A 302 16.90 -17.83 -25.60
C ASP A 302 16.19 -17.91 -24.24
N ILE A 303 16.69 -17.16 -23.25
CA ILE A 303 16.05 -17.04 -21.93
C ILE A 303 14.74 -16.27 -22.07
N LYS A 304 14.77 -15.12 -22.76
CA LYS A 304 13.59 -14.29 -23.00
C LYS A 304 12.44 -15.07 -23.64
N ILE A 305 12.71 -15.82 -24.71
CA ILE A 305 11.70 -16.67 -25.37
C ILE A 305 11.16 -17.73 -24.41
N LYS A 306 12.00 -18.29 -23.53
CA LYS A 306 11.59 -19.36 -22.60
C LYS A 306 10.77 -18.83 -21.43
N VAL A 307 11.09 -17.63 -20.98
CA VAL A 307 10.32 -16.81 -20.04
C VAL A 307 8.97 -16.49 -20.69
N GLU A 308 8.95 -15.80 -21.84
CA GLU A 308 7.73 -15.34 -22.54
C GLU A 308 6.78 -16.48 -23.00
N LYS A 309 7.31 -17.61 -23.50
CA LYS A 309 6.48 -18.74 -23.98
C LYS A 309 5.75 -19.48 -22.87
N ASN A 310 6.26 -19.43 -21.65
CA ASN A 310 5.65 -20.12 -20.50
C ASN A 310 4.72 -19.18 -19.71
N PHE A 311 4.72 -17.87 -19.99
CA PHE A 311 3.81 -16.90 -19.35
C PHE A 311 2.53 -16.68 -20.17
N PRO A 312 1.32 -16.90 -19.61
CA PRO A 312 0.11 -16.29 -20.17
C PRO A 312 0.20 -14.76 -20.08
N ILE A 313 -0.44 -14.04 -21.01
CA ILE A 313 -0.31 -12.58 -21.19
C ILE A 313 -0.67 -11.77 -19.92
N SER A 314 -1.50 -12.31 -19.02
CA SER A 314 -1.78 -11.74 -17.70
C SER A 314 -0.57 -11.78 -16.74
N MET A 315 0.24 -12.83 -16.85
CA MET A 315 1.49 -13.04 -16.10
C MET A 315 2.68 -12.36 -16.78
N GLN A 316 2.64 -12.13 -18.10
CA GLN A 316 3.74 -11.55 -18.89
C GLN A 316 4.15 -10.12 -18.47
N ARG A 317 3.31 -9.38 -17.73
CA ARG A 317 3.72 -8.05 -17.25
C ARG A 317 4.67 -8.09 -16.06
N ASN A 318 4.59 -9.07 -15.15
CA ASN A 318 5.16 -8.89 -13.80
C ASN A 318 5.54 -10.22 -13.07
N CYS A 319 5.76 -11.30 -13.80
CA CYS A 319 5.62 -12.63 -13.22
C CYS A 319 6.68 -13.13 -12.23
N VAL A 320 7.85 -12.52 -12.19
CA VAL A 320 8.91 -12.96 -11.26
C VAL A 320 9.15 -11.93 -10.15
N THR A 321 8.60 -10.73 -10.29
CA THR A 321 8.90 -9.59 -9.43
C THR A 321 7.87 -9.41 -8.31
N ASN A 322 6.59 -9.75 -8.53
CA ASN A 322 5.52 -9.12 -7.73
C ASN A 322 4.55 -10.09 -7.03
N VAL A 323 4.62 -11.40 -7.24
CA VAL A 323 3.93 -12.40 -6.37
C VAL A 323 4.52 -12.43 -4.95
N TRP A 324 5.57 -11.66 -4.71
CA TRP A 324 6.56 -11.87 -3.67
C TRP A 324 6.64 -10.73 -2.65
N HIS A 325 5.71 -9.77 -2.72
CA HIS A 325 5.75 -8.54 -1.93
C HIS A 325 4.95 -8.62 -0.61
N ASP A 326 3.93 -9.49 -0.50
CA ASP A 326 2.96 -9.42 0.61
C ASP A 326 3.06 -10.54 1.66
N GLN A 327 4.23 -10.66 2.31
CA GLN A 327 4.36 -11.43 3.57
C GLN A 327 4.88 -10.62 4.76
N ARG A 328 4.98 -9.29 4.61
CA ARG A 328 5.37 -8.40 5.73
C ARG A 328 4.33 -8.35 6.86
N ALA A 329 3.11 -8.83 6.64
CA ALA A 329 2.06 -8.88 7.67
C ALA A 329 2.26 -9.97 8.74
N PHE A 330 3.09 -11.00 8.51
CA PHE A 330 3.23 -12.14 9.44
C PHE A 330 4.59 -12.23 10.16
N VAL A 331 5.47 -11.25 9.98
CA VAL A 331 6.74 -11.19 10.74
C VAL A 331 6.54 -10.31 11.97
N PRO A 332 6.41 -10.87 13.19
CA PRO A 332 6.42 -10.06 14.40
C PRO A 332 7.79 -9.37 14.50
N ARG A 333 7.77 -8.04 14.56
CA ARG A 333 8.97 -7.22 14.77
C ARG A 333 9.67 -7.72 16.03
N LYS A 334 10.89 -8.23 15.89
CA LYS A 334 11.81 -8.39 17.02
C LYS A 334 12.13 -6.98 17.51
N ASN A 335 11.45 -6.52 18.56
CA ASN A 335 11.94 -5.65 19.63
C ASN A 335 10.77 -4.89 20.27
N GLU A 336 10.03 -5.54 21.17
CA GLU A 336 9.40 -4.86 22.30
C GLU A 336 9.73 -5.67 23.56
N PRO A 337 10.36 -5.07 24.59
CA PRO A 337 10.56 -5.74 25.87
C PRO A 337 9.21 -5.91 26.57
N ALA A 338 9.11 -7.05 27.28
CA ALA A 338 7.91 -7.64 27.88
C ALA A 338 7.14 -6.76 28.88
#